data_AF-A0A1D3RQB5-F1
#
_entry.id   AF-A0A1D3RQB5-F1
#
_cell.length_a   1.000
_cell.length_b   1.000
_cell.length_c   1.000
_cell.angle_alpha   90.00
_cell.angle_beta   90.00
_cell.angle_gamma   90.00
#
_symmetry.space_group_name_H-M   'P 1'
#
loop_
_entity.id
_entity.type
_entity.pdbx_description
1 polymer ?
#
loop_
_entity_poly.entity_id
_entity_poly.type
_entity_poly.pdbx_seq_one_letter_code
_entity_poly.pdbx_strand_id
1 'polypeptide(L)'
;MLLGEALIDLDGKSWAMANILPFRSKMQTRLASLGYREDKTGIKGHEFHHSVRESEQKLEPYLQIDRGDQGVCYKNCRASYVHWYFASAPEVISKWLSGN
;
A
#
# COMPACT_ATOMS: atom_id res chain seq x y z
N MET A 1 1.28 4.29 -6.97
CA MET A 1 2.27 3.26 -6.61
C MET A 1 2.78 2.59 -7.87
N LEU A 2 4.11 2.52 -8.04
CA LEU A 2 4.79 2.08 -9.27
C LEU A 2 4.42 0.65 -9.74
N LEU A 3 4.08 -0.25 -8.82
CA LEU A 3 3.80 -1.65 -9.16
C LEU A 3 2.45 -1.86 -9.85
N GLY A 4 1.55 -0.86 -9.85
CA GLY A 4 0.25 -0.95 -10.51
C GLY A 4 0.33 -0.88 -12.03
N GLU A 5 -0.82 -0.96 -12.70
CA GLU A 5 -0.98 -0.84 -14.15
C GLU A 5 -0.65 0.57 -14.66
N ALA A 6 -1.15 1.59 -13.95
CA ALA A 6 -1.03 2.98 -14.34
C ALA A 6 -1.11 3.96 -13.15
N LEU A 7 -0.58 5.16 -13.37
CA LEU A 7 -0.84 6.36 -12.57
C LEU A 7 -1.77 7.27 -13.37
N ILE A 8 -2.95 7.57 -12.82
CA ILE A 8 -3.87 8.59 -13.34
C ILE A 8 -3.55 9.89 -12.60
N ASP A 9 -3.10 10.91 -13.32
CA ASP A 9 -2.76 12.20 -12.74
C ASP A 9 -4.00 13.06 -12.43
N LEU A 10 -3.77 14.29 -11.95
CA LEU A 10 -4.84 15.21 -11.57
C LEU A 10 -5.66 15.72 -12.77
N ASP A 11 -5.10 15.67 -13.98
CA ASP A 11 -5.78 16.05 -15.22
C ASP A 11 -6.50 14.85 -15.88
N GLY A 12 -6.47 13.69 -15.22
CA GLY A 12 -7.08 12.45 -15.71
C GLY A 12 -6.23 11.73 -16.76
N LYS A 13 -5.00 12.20 -17.04
CA LYS A 13 -4.10 11.53 -17.98
C LYS A 13 -3.51 10.29 -17.32
N SER A 14 -3.54 9.19 -18.08
CA SER A 14 -3.02 7.89 -17.64
C SER A 14 -1.57 7.72 -18.10
N TRP A 15 -0.72 7.31 -17.16
CA TRP A 15 0.70 7.01 -17.37
C TRP A 15 0.97 5.55 -17.05
N ALA A 16 1.50 4.80 -18.02
CA ALA A 16 1.82 3.39 -17.84
C ALA A 16 2.86 3.20 -16.72
N MET A 17 2.64 2.22 -15.85
CA MET A 17 3.51 1.84 -14.74
C MET A 17 4.03 0.41 -14.94
N ALA A 18 4.50 -0.28 -13.89
CA ALA A 18 5.13 -1.58 -14.05
C ALA A 18 4.17 -2.72 -14.43
N ASN A 19 2.85 -2.54 -14.22
CA ASN A 19 1.81 -3.52 -14.53
C ASN A 19 2.04 -4.89 -13.87
N ILE A 20 2.49 -4.88 -12.61
CA ILE A 20 2.76 -6.10 -11.82
C ILE A 20 1.56 -6.47 -10.95
N LEU A 21 0.86 -5.46 -10.42
CA LEU A 21 -0.32 -5.62 -9.57
C LEU A 21 -1.55 -5.03 -10.28
N PRO A 22 -2.73 -5.67 -10.22
CA PRO A 22 -3.90 -5.29 -11.02
C PRO A 22 -4.66 -4.12 -10.37
N PHE A 23 -4.01 -2.98 -10.24
CA PHE A 23 -4.63 -1.74 -9.78
C PHE A 23 -4.07 -0.53 -10.50
N ARG A 24 -4.85 0.54 -10.55
CA ARG A 24 -4.43 1.87 -10.98
C ARG A 24 -4.30 2.76 -9.75
N SER A 25 -3.30 3.62 -9.75
CA SER A 25 -3.16 4.66 -8.74
C SER A 25 -3.72 5.95 -9.29
N LYS A 26 -4.72 6.53 -8.63
CA LYS A 26 -5.33 7.78 -9.07
C LYS A 26 -5.01 8.90 -8.11
N MET A 27 -4.41 9.96 -8.62
CA MET A 27 -4.10 11.17 -7.84
C MET A 27 -5.41 11.89 -7.45
N GLN A 28 -5.41 12.47 -6.26
CA GLN A 28 -6.50 13.32 -5.77
C GLN A 28 -5.94 14.66 -5.29
N THR A 29 -6.74 15.72 -5.39
CA THR A 29 -6.33 17.06 -4.92
C THR A 29 -6.28 17.14 -3.40
N ARG A 30 -7.12 16.38 -2.71
CA ARG A 30 -7.11 16.25 -1.24
C ARG A 30 -6.22 15.09 -0.82
N LEU A 31 -5.70 15.19 0.39
CA LEU A 31 -4.93 14.12 1.00
C LEU A 31 -5.84 12.91 1.23
N ALA A 32 -5.50 11.77 0.65
CA ALA A 32 -6.29 10.55 0.79
C ALA A 32 -6.15 9.99 2.21
N SER A 33 -4.95 10.08 2.77
CA SER A 33 -4.69 9.61 4.12
C SER A 33 -3.45 10.24 4.76
N LEU A 34 -3.53 10.45 6.08
CA LEU A 34 -2.45 10.93 6.94
C LEU A 34 -2.49 10.25 8.30
N GLY A 35 -1.32 10.03 8.89
CA GLY A 35 -1.16 9.69 10.31
C GLY A 35 -0.69 8.26 10.56
N TYR A 36 -0.55 7.92 11.84
CA TYR A 36 0.02 6.65 12.27
C TYR A 36 -0.92 5.46 12.02
N ARG A 37 -0.31 4.31 11.74
CA ARG A 37 -0.98 3.01 11.52
C ARG A 37 -0.34 1.98 12.42
N GLU A 38 -1.16 1.11 12.98
CA GLU A 38 -0.73 -0.02 13.79
C GLU A 38 -1.57 -1.23 13.41
N ASP A 39 -0.88 -2.25 12.93
CA ASP A 39 -1.45 -3.56 12.64
C ASP A 39 -1.56 -4.39 13.93
N LYS A 40 -2.47 -5.37 13.96
CA LYS A 40 -2.63 -6.29 15.12
C LYS A 40 -1.37 -7.06 15.49
N THR A 41 -0.41 -7.22 14.57
CA THR A 41 0.90 -7.84 14.83
C THR A 41 1.88 -6.92 15.56
N GLY A 42 1.52 -5.66 15.82
CA GLY A 42 2.38 -4.65 16.45
C GLY A 42 3.28 -3.89 15.47
N ILE A 43 3.18 -4.17 14.16
CA ILE A 43 3.85 -3.36 13.15
C ILE A 43 3.22 -1.97 13.11
N LYS A 44 4.06 -0.94 13.21
CA LYS A 44 3.69 0.47 13.20
C LYS A 44 4.25 1.16 11.97
N GLY A 45 3.58 2.21 11.54
CA GLY A 45 4.02 3.07 10.46
C GLY A 45 3.19 4.33 10.37
N HIS A 46 3.29 5.03 9.26
CA HIS A 46 2.43 6.17 8.97
C HIS A 46 2.04 6.20 7.50
N GLU A 47 0.92 6.84 7.20
CA GLU A 47 0.53 7.16 5.84
C GLU A 47 0.69 8.65 5.60
N PHE A 48 1.09 8.98 4.37
CA PHE A 48 1.02 10.33 3.82
C PHE A 48 0.93 10.23 2.29
N HIS A 49 -0.28 10.20 1.75
CA HIS A 49 -0.47 10.07 0.30
C HIS A 49 -1.74 10.73 -0.20
N HIS A 50 -1.67 11.23 -1.43
CA HIS A 50 -2.80 11.81 -2.17
C HIS A 50 -3.51 10.80 -3.08
N SER A 51 -2.80 9.76 -3.52
CA SER A 51 -3.38 8.81 -4.46
C SER A 51 -4.19 7.73 -3.76
N VAL A 52 -5.26 7.26 -4.41
CA VAL A 52 -6.00 6.06 -4.03
C VAL A 52 -5.71 4.92 -5.00
N ARG A 53 -5.92 3.67 -4.58
CA ARG A 53 -5.92 2.53 -5.50
C ARG A 53 -7.32 2.27 -6.01
N GLU A 54 -7.47 2.20 -7.33
CA GLU A 54 -8.67 1.74 -8.02
C GLU A 54 -8.35 0.36 -8.61
N SER A 55 -9.17 -0.65 -8.29
CA SER A 55 -9.00 -2.02 -8.76
C SER A 55 -10.36 -2.62 -9.08
N GLU A 56 -10.48 -3.30 -10.22
CA GLU A 56 -11.68 -4.06 -10.59
C GLU A 56 -11.72 -5.43 -9.91
N GLN A 57 -10.56 -5.89 -9.41
CA GLN A 57 -10.41 -7.16 -8.72
C GLN A 57 -10.24 -6.93 -7.23
N LYS A 58 -10.73 -7.88 -6.42
CA LYS A 58 -10.44 -7.89 -4.99
C LYS A 58 -8.96 -8.21 -4.79
N LEU A 59 -8.24 -7.27 -4.19
CA LEU A 59 -6.86 -7.47 -3.75
C LEU A 59 -6.89 -8.02 -2.33
N GLU A 60 -6.17 -9.10 -2.08
CA GLU A 60 -6.12 -9.67 -0.74
C GLU A 60 -5.26 -8.77 0.18
N PRO A 61 -5.86 -8.22 1.26
CA PRO A 61 -5.13 -7.42 2.21
C PRO A 61 -4.19 -8.30 3.04
N TYR A 62 -3.11 -7.72 3.56
CA TYR A 62 -2.22 -8.42 4.49
C TYR A 62 -2.12 -7.74 5.86
N LEU A 63 -2.71 -6.55 5.99
CA LEU A 63 -2.79 -5.81 7.24
C LEU A 63 -4.21 -5.88 7.79
N GLN A 64 -4.31 -6.02 9.10
CA GLN A 64 -5.51 -5.87 9.90
C GLN A 64 -5.43 -4.54 10.65
N ILE A 65 -5.84 -3.46 9.97
CA ILE A 65 -5.93 -2.11 10.53
C ILE A 65 -7.36 -1.58 10.43
N ASP A 66 -7.78 -0.79 11.42
CA ASP A 66 -9.15 -0.22 11.47
C ASP A 66 -9.34 0.93 10.49
N ARG A 67 -8.26 1.63 10.12
CA ARG A 67 -8.27 2.78 9.21
C ARG A 67 -6.99 2.86 8.42
N GLY A 68 -7.12 3.23 7.14
CA GLY A 68 -6.00 3.44 6.24
C GLY A 68 -5.89 2.35 5.19
N ASP A 69 -4.72 2.22 4.62
CA ASP A 69 -4.42 1.24 3.61
C ASP A 69 -4.13 -0.15 4.22
N GLN A 70 -5.01 -1.13 3.94
CA GLN A 70 -4.85 -2.52 4.36
C GLN A 70 -3.75 -3.29 3.59
N GLY A 71 -3.10 -2.62 2.63
CA GLY A 71 -2.07 -3.17 1.78
C GLY A 71 -2.60 -4.20 0.79
N VAL A 72 -1.71 -4.72 -0.04
CA VAL A 72 -1.95 -5.85 -0.93
C VAL A 72 -0.78 -6.81 -0.84
N CYS A 73 -1.09 -8.11 -0.83
CA CYS A 73 -0.10 -9.15 -0.96
C CYS A 73 -0.38 -9.98 -2.22
N TYR A 74 0.63 -10.10 -3.09
CA TYR A 74 0.61 -11.01 -4.23
C TYR A 74 1.85 -11.89 -4.17
N LYS A 75 1.67 -13.18 -3.90
CA LYS A 75 2.76 -14.12 -3.58
C LYS A 75 3.62 -13.55 -2.44
N ASN A 76 4.90 -13.29 -2.69
CA ASN A 76 5.82 -12.70 -1.70
C ASN A 76 5.96 -11.17 -1.84
N CYS A 77 5.19 -10.54 -2.71
CA CYS A 77 5.19 -9.09 -2.90
C CYS A 77 4.15 -8.43 -1.99
N ARG A 78 4.62 -7.68 -0.99
CA ARG A 78 3.79 -6.81 -0.16
C ARG A 78 3.90 -5.37 -0.64
N ALA A 79 2.77 -4.72 -0.87
CA ALA A 79 2.71 -3.31 -1.22
C ALA A 79 1.66 -2.59 -0.37
N SER A 80 2.01 -1.44 0.17
CA SER A 80 1.12 -0.57 0.94
C SER A 80 1.55 0.89 0.82
N TYR A 81 0.64 1.81 1.11
CA TYR A 81 0.94 3.23 1.33
C TYR A 81 1.53 3.50 2.72
N VAL A 82 1.55 2.50 3.60
CA VAL A 82 2.14 2.64 4.92
C VAL A 82 3.67 2.70 4.80
N HIS A 83 4.24 3.77 5.33
CA HIS A 83 5.67 3.96 5.55
C HIS A 83 6.02 3.32 6.89
N TRP A 84 6.64 2.15 6.86
CA TRP A 84 6.85 1.30 8.02
C TRP A 84 7.96 1.77 8.95
N TYR A 85 7.71 1.66 10.26
CA TYR A 85 8.74 1.75 11.29
C TYR A 85 9.14 0.33 11.72
N PHE A 86 10.13 -0.23 11.03
CA PHE A 86 10.48 -1.66 11.18
C PHE A 86 10.84 -2.09 12.62
N ALA A 87 11.41 -1.19 13.42
CA ALA A 87 11.78 -1.49 14.80
C ALA A 87 10.59 -1.65 15.75
N SER A 88 9.35 -1.37 15.31
CA SER A 88 8.17 -1.57 16.16
C SER A 88 7.84 -3.04 16.42
N ALA A 89 8.22 -3.94 15.51
CA ALA A 89 7.96 -5.38 15.59
C ALA A 89 9.01 -6.14 14.74
N PRO A 90 10.29 -6.15 15.15
CA PRO A 90 11.39 -6.66 14.35
C PRO A 90 11.25 -8.15 14.00
N GLU A 91 10.63 -8.96 14.85
CA GLU A 91 10.40 -10.39 14.60
C GLU A 91 9.41 -10.61 13.45
N VAL A 92 8.39 -9.75 13.33
CA VAL A 92 7.40 -9.84 12.24
C VAL A 92 8.02 -9.38 10.93
N ILE A 93 8.77 -8.27 10.95
CA ILE A 93 9.49 -7.75 9.78
C ILE A 93 10.54 -8.75 9.28
N SER A 94 11.28 -9.38 10.19
CA SER A 94 12.25 -10.43 9.85
C SER A 94 11.59 -11.58 9.08
N LYS A 95 10.40 -12.03 9.51
CA LYS A 95 9.62 -13.05 8.78
C LYS A 95 9.17 -12.58 7.40
N TRP A 96 8.85 -11.30 7.21
CA TRP A 96 8.48 -10.79 5.88
C TRP A 96 9.66 -10.79 4.90
N LEU A 97 10.87 -10.49 5.41
CA LEU A 97 12.07 -10.33 4.62
C LEU A 97 12.83 -11.65 4.39
N SER A 98 12.58 -12.68 5.21
CA SER A 98 13.22 -13.98 5.07
C SER A 98 12.68 -14.82 3.89
N GLY A 99 11.54 -14.42 3.30
CA GLY A 99 11.00 -15.06 2.10
C GLY A 99 10.48 -16.49 2.27
N ASN A 100 10.37 -16.97 3.52
CA ASN A 100 9.82 -18.27 3.89
C ASN A 100 8.29 -18.24 4.02
#